data_AF-A0AAX3MFE9-F1
#
_entry.id   AF-A0AAX3MFE9-F1
#
_cell.length_a   1.000
_cell.length_b   1.000
_cell.length_c   1.000
_cell.angle_alpha   90.00
_cell.angle_beta   90.00
_cell.angle_gamma   90.00
#
_symmetry.space_group_name_H-M   'P 1'
#
loop_
_entity.id
_entity.type
_entity.pdbx_description
1 polymer ?
#
loop_
_entity_poly.entity_id
_entity_poly.type
_entity_poly.pdbx_seq_one_letter_code
_entity_poly.pdbx_strand_id
1 'polypeptide(L)'
;MTKFVAIKIHYDHRKSLTPYLKYSKVPSSEEYQEYLNLFHDEGIGGEGFHECLNFAIREYENTKIYLPPTCIPGSKNLDEEFVFFSFTYKYDKEMPSSIIGVHAATKLQTIDKEPILRNDIEPIEGTEPFYYHAESPSDLTTLFTPAIKYDFRDGVFTPQFKSWGYGLRYINEDHASNIINAAIKEAQQRLPDSSISEKIIILREIKVLEAIQKRYGLYTPLSNKNIQPHDNNIPDREIGFLGEKIVYEEEINYAIKHQIPINEVEWISQSNPQSPYDIKTIRISNGLKREHFIEVKSSRITDESNIYLSSRQIRFFQENESVSTFKFVKFISKNRVDQIRELNFKQLTEEFELVPIKFKLKHKR
;
A
#
# COMPACT_ATOMS: atom_id res chain seq x y z
N MET A 1 -11.04 -32.07 -1.87
CA MET A 1 -10.48 -31.48 -3.11
C MET A 1 -9.98 -30.08 -2.75
N THR A 2 -8.88 -29.61 -3.34
CA THR A 2 -8.37 -28.25 -3.05
C THR A 2 -9.13 -27.20 -3.84
N LYS A 3 -9.48 -26.07 -3.21
CA LYS A 3 -10.06 -24.90 -3.87
C LYS A 3 -9.15 -23.70 -3.73
N PHE A 4 -8.84 -23.05 -4.84
CA PHE A 4 -8.16 -21.76 -4.85
C PHE A 4 -9.22 -20.65 -4.86
N VAL A 5 -9.10 -19.72 -3.93
CA VAL A 5 -10.11 -18.69 -3.70
C VAL A 5 -9.43 -17.34 -3.56
N ALA A 6 -9.88 -16.37 -4.33
CA ALA A 6 -9.57 -14.97 -4.17
C ALA A 6 -10.60 -14.32 -3.24
N ILE A 7 -10.14 -13.79 -2.11
CA ILE A 7 -10.94 -13.06 -1.14
C ILE A 7 -10.64 -11.58 -1.29
N LYS A 8 -11.69 -10.79 -1.51
CA LYS A 8 -11.59 -9.34 -1.54
C LYS A 8 -11.69 -8.78 -0.13
N ILE A 9 -10.75 -7.92 0.22
CA ILE A 9 -10.63 -7.22 1.50
C ILE A 9 -10.46 -5.71 1.23
N HIS A 10 -10.97 -4.83 2.11
CA HIS A 10 -10.91 -3.34 2.06
C HIS A 10 -9.45 -2.75 2.10
N TYR A 11 -9.20 -1.61 2.77
CA TYR A 11 -7.88 -1.01 2.91
C TYR A 11 -7.39 -0.99 4.38
N ASP A 12 -6.08 -1.23 4.60
CA ASP A 12 -5.37 -1.05 5.88
C ASP A 12 -4.61 0.29 5.88
N HIS A 13 -5.17 1.29 6.57
CA HIS A 13 -4.68 2.66 6.59
C HIS A 13 -3.58 2.94 7.61
N ARG A 14 -3.07 1.95 8.36
CA ARG A 14 -1.99 2.15 9.35
C ARG A 14 -0.70 2.63 8.69
N LYS A 15 -0.66 3.92 8.37
CA LYS A 15 0.37 4.61 7.60
C LYS A 15 1.70 4.63 8.36
N SER A 16 1.64 4.58 9.69
CA SER A 16 2.80 4.49 10.59
C SER A 16 3.55 3.15 10.50
N LEU A 17 2.87 2.07 10.07
CA LEU A 17 3.49 0.76 9.95
C LEU A 17 4.13 0.59 8.57
N THR A 18 5.32 -0.02 8.56
CA THR A 18 5.92 -0.50 7.32
C THR A 18 4.98 -1.50 6.64
N PRO A 19 4.97 -1.59 5.29
CA PRO A 19 4.01 -2.44 4.56
C PRO A 19 3.97 -3.89 5.06
N TYR A 20 5.11 -4.46 5.43
CA TYR A 20 5.21 -5.82 5.93
C TYR A 20 4.65 -6.01 7.35
N LEU A 21 4.52 -4.93 8.14
CA LEU A 21 3.96 -4.96 9.49
C LEU A 21 2.45 -4.70 9.54
N LYS A 22 1.89 -4.04 8.52
CA LYS A 22 0.46 -3.70 8.47
C LYS A 22 -0.39 -4.96 8.68
N TYR A 23 -0.25 -5.93 7.81
CA TYR A 23 -1.09 -7.12 7.85
C TYR A 23 -0.56 -8.24 8.78
N SER A 24 0.61 -8.04 9.39
CA SER A 24 1.23 -9.01 10.30
C SER A 24 1.02 -8.66 11.78
N LYS A 25 0.32 -7.57 12.10
CA LYS A 25 -0.02 -7.17 13.47
C LYS A 25 -1.52 -7.03 13.60
N VAL A 26 -2.05 -7.62 14.67
CA VAL A 26 -3.43 -7.37 15.09
C VAL A 26 -3.53 -5.87 15.43
N PRO A 27 -4.52 -5.15 14.89
CA PRO A 27 -4.83 -3.77 15.24
C PRO A 27 -5.06 -3.58 16.75
N SER A 28 -4.72 -2.40 17.28
CA SER A 28 -5.21 -1.99 18.61
C SER A 28 -6.68 -1.60 18.55
N SER A 29 -7.36 -1.50 19.69
CA SER A 29 -8.75 -1.02 19.78
C SER A 29 -8.91 0.42 19.26
N GLU A 30 -7.89 1.26 19.41
CA GLU A 30 -7.88 2.65 18.92
C GLU A 30 -7.74 2.69 17.40
N GLU A 31 -6.79 1.91 16.86
CA GLU A 31 -6.67 1.72 15.41
C GLU A 31 -8.01 1.22 14.89
N TYR A 32 -8.61 0.23 15.55
CA TYR A 32 -9.89 -0.35 15.19
C TYR A 32 -11.01 0.68 15.04
N GLN A 33 -11.19 1.53 16.05
CA GLN A 33 -12.21 2.58 16.03
C GLN A 33 -11.97 3.61 14.93
N GLU A 34 -10.71 3.93 14.62
CA GLU A 34 -10.37 4.85 13.53
C GLU A 34 -10.88 4.34 12.18
N TYR A 35 -10.75 3.04 11.89
CA TYR A 35 -11.29 2.45 10.67
C TYR A 35 -12.81 2.51 10.59
N LEU A 36 -13.49 2.20 11.70
CA LEU A 36 -14.95 2.26 11.75
C LEU A 36 -15.44 3.68 11.47
N ASN A 37 -14.79 4.68 12.07
CA ASN A 37 -15.13 6.08 11.84
C ASN A 37 -14.91 6.47 10.36
N LEU A 38 -13.79 6.09 9.75
CA LEU A 38 -13.55 6.32 8.31
C LEU A 38 -14.65 5.73 7.43
N PHE A 39 -15.13 4.54 7.78
CA PHE A 39 -16.22 3.92 7.04
C PHE A 39 -17.56 4.62 7.26
N HIS A 40 -17.95 4.85 8.51
CA HIS A 40 -19.25 5.44 8.84
C HIS A 40 -19.36 6.92 8.48
N ASP A 41 -18.29 7.69 8.68
CA ASP A 41 -18.30 9.15 8.55
C ASP A 41 -17.85 9.61 7.15
N GLU A 42 -16.89 8.90 6.54
CA GLU A 42 -16.30 9.29 5.25
C GLU A 42 -16.71 8.38 4.08
N GLY A 43 -17.36 7.25 4.36
CA GLY A 43 -17.72 6.26 3.34
C GLY A 43 -16.51 5.57 2.70
N ILE A 44 -15.37 5.57 3.40
CA ILE A 44 -14.11 4.97 2.94
C ILE A 44 -13.95 3.62 3.64
N GLY A 45 -13.82 2.53 2.86
CA GLY A 45 -13.68 1.17 3.41
C GLY A 45 -14.98 0.34 3.35
N GLY A 46 -15.33 -0.35 4.44
CA GLY A 46 -16.50 -1.24 4.55
C GLY A 46 -16.92 -1.50 6.02
N GLU A 47 -18.14 -2.03 6.25
CA GLU A 47 -18.67 -2.48 7.57
C GLU A 47 -17.88 -3.64 8.21
N GLY A 48 -16.68 -3.94 7.72
CA GLY A 48 -15.92 -5.11 8.12
C GLY A 48 -14.44 -4.87 7.94
N PHE A 49 -13.73 -5.05 9.04
CA PHE A 49 -12.30 -4.80 9.16
C PHE A 49 -11.42 -5.78 8.36
N HIS A 50 -10.23 -5.29 8.01
CA HIS A 50 -9.07 -5.88 7.31
C HIS A 50 -8.41 -7.13 7.90
N GLU A 51 -8.96 -7.72 8.94
CA GLU A 51 -8.30 -8.78 9.70
C GLU A 51 -8.52 -10.16 9.11
N CYS A 52 -8.89 -10.23 7.83
CA CYS A 52 -9.29 -11.51 7.26
C CYS A 52 -8.12 -12.52 7.20
N LEU A 53 -6.91 -12.12 7.58
CA LEU A 53 -5.68 -12.68 7.05
C LEU A 53 -4.50 -12.51 8.00
N ASN A 54 -4.72 -12.33 9.30
CA ASN A 54 -3.65 -12.12 10.29
C ASN A 54 -2.37 -12.88 9.89
N PHE A 55 -1.37 -12.19 9.33
CA PHE A 55 -0.12 -12.84 8.91
C PHE A 55 0.89 -12.83 10.07
N ALA A 56 0.45 -12.53 11.30
CA ALA A 56 1.27 -12.66 12.50
C ALA A 56 1.61 -14.13 12.69
N ILE A 57 2.83 -14.48 12.33
CA ILE A 57 3.33 -15.84 12.40
C ILE A 57 3.59 -16.19 13.85
N ARG A 58 2.91 -17.22 14.32
CA ARG A 58 3.20 -17.85 15.61
C ARG A 58 3.94 -19.15 15.29
N GLU A 59 5.20 -19.25 15.69
CA GLU A 59 6.11 -20.35 15.27
C GLU A 59 5.55 -21.77 15.54
N TYR A 60 4.59 -21.90 16.46
CA TYR A 60 4.03 -23.19 16.89
C TYR A 60 2.49 -23.25 16.86
N GLU A 61 1.82 -22.25 16.29
CA GLU A 61 0.35 -22.23 16.23
C GLU A 61 -0.14 -22.03 14.81
N ASN A 62 -1.35 -22.52 14.53
CA ASN A 62 -2.05 -22.18 13.31
C ASN A 62 -2.38 -20.68 13.30
N THR A 63 -2.24 -20.09 12.13
CA THR A 63 -2.77 -18.77 11.86
C THR A 63 -4.29 -18.84 11.82
N LYS A 64 -4.95 -18.08 12.70
CA LYS A 64 -6.41 -17.95 12.73
C LYS A 64 -6.86 -16.90 11.74
N ILE A 65 -7.92 -17.21 10.99
CA ILE A 65 -8.39 -16.43 9.84
C ILE A 65 -9.84 -16.02 10.11
N TYR A 66 -10.07 -14.73 10.14
CA TYR A 66 -11.41 -14.17 10.05
C TYR A 66 -11.83 -14.14 8.57
N LEU A 67 -13.06 -14.50 8.23
CA LEU A 67 -13.56 -14.34 6.88
C LEU A 67 -14.71 -13.33 6.94
N PRO A 68 -14.75 -12.29 6.09
CA PRO A 68 -15.91 -11.42 6.01
C PRO A 68 -17.15 -12.26 5.75
N PRO A 69 -18.33 -11.89 6.29
CA PRO A 69 -19.55 -12.67 6.10
C PRO A 69 -19.85 -13.00 4.63
N THR A 70 -19.56 -12.08 3.71
CA THR A 70 -19.71 -12.25 2.25
C THR A 70 -18.68 -13.19 1.60
N CYS A 71 -17.68 -13.62 2.36
CA CYS A 71 -16.52 -14.38 1.90
C CYS A 71 -16.41 -15.78 2.54
N ILE A 72 -17.35 -16.17 3.41
CA ILE A 72 -17.40 -17.51 3.99
C ILE A 72 -17.83 -18.50 2.90
N PRO A 73 -17.04 -19.54 2.59
CA PRO A 73 -17.45 -20.57 1.64
C PRO A 73 -18.71 -21.29 2.13
N GLY A 74 -19.60 -21.65 1.20
CA GLY A 74 -20.85 -22.33 1.56
C GLY A 74 -20.63 -23.67 2.28
N SER A 75 -21.56 -24.03 3.14
CA SER A 75 -21.51 -25.22 4.03
C SER A 75 -21.22 -26.55 3.33
N LYS A 76 -21.56 -26.68 2.04
CA LYS A 76 -21.23 -27.84 1.22
C LYS A 76 -19.73 -28.10 1.00
N ASN A 77 -18.87 -27.13 1.33
CA ASN A 77 -17.43 -27.21 1.13
C ASN A 77 -16.64 -27.26 2.45
N LEU A 78 -17.29 -27.56 3.59
CA LEU A 78 -16.64 -27.55 4.91
C LEU A 78 -15.48 -28.56 5.02
N ASP A 79 -15.55 -29.68 4.31
CA ASP A 79 -14.51 -30.71 4.28
C ASP A 79 -13.41 -30.45 3.23
N GLU A 80 -13.51 -29.35 2.48
CA GLU A 80 -12.52 -29.00 1.46
C GLU A 80 -11.31 -28.26 2.06
N GLU A 81 -10.18 -28.39 1.38
CA GLU A 81 -8.98 -27.63 1.69
C GLU A 81 -8.96 -26.38 0.82
N PHE A 82 -8.71 -25.22 1.43
CA PHE A 82 -8.69 -23.94 0.73
C PHE A 82 -7.28 -23.35 0.65
N VAL A 83 -7.02 -22.68 -0.46
CA VAL A 83 -5.92 -21.73 -0.60
C VAL A 83 -6.53 -20.36 -0.83
N PHE A 84 -6.47 -19.52 0.21
CA PHE A 84 -7.00 -18.17 0.16
C PHE A 84 -5.92 -17.20 -0.27
N PHE A 85 -6.20 -16.47 -1.35
CA PHE A 85 -5.42 -15.35 -1.82
C PHE A 85 -6.17 -14.06 -1.55
N SER A 86 -5.44 -13.03 -1.18
CA SER A 86 -6.03 -11.84 -0.58
C SER A 86 -5.88 -10.63 -1.47
N PHE A 87 -6.98 -10.02 -1.86
CA PHE A 87 -7.01 -8.94 -2.85
C PHE A 87 -7.59 -7.67 -2.23
N THR A 88 -6.90 -6.53 -2.38
CA THR A 88 -7.49 -5.23 -2.05
C THR A 88 -8.53 -4.78 -3.07
N TYR A 89 -9.38 -3.83 -2.68
CA TYR A 89 -10.35 -3.20 -3.58
C TYR A 89 -9.68 -2.51 -4.77
N LYS A 90 -10.41 -2.48 -5.88
CA LYS A 90 -10.22 -1.48 -6.93
C LYS A 90 -11.10 -0.28 -6.62
N TYR A 91 -10.60 0.90 -6.93
CA TYR A 91 -11.21 2.22 -6.68
C TYR A 91 -11.09 2.73 -5.24
N ASP A 92 -10.24 2.11 -4.42
CA ASP A 92 -9.70 2.82 -3.27
C ASP A 92 -8.88 4.00 -3.79
N LYS A 93 -9.20 5.22 -3.35
CA LYS A 93 -8.52 6.44 -3.80
C LYS A 93 -7.07 6.49 -3.29
N GLU A 94 -6.73 5.72 -2.27
CA GLU A 94 -5.46 5.78 -1.56
C GLU A 94 -4.54 4.57 -1.81
N MET A 95 -5.05 3.40 -2.20
CA MET A 95 -4.23 2.23 -2.50
C MET A 95 -4.52 1.54 -3.85
N PRO A 96 -3.47 1.13 -4.59
CA PRO A 96 -3.64 0.36 -5.81
C PRO A 96 -4.18 -1.05 -5.50
N SER A 97 -4.96 -1.59 -6.44
CA SER A 97 -5.40 -2.98 -6.41
C SER A 97 -4.21 -3.92 -6.37
N SER A 98 -4.11 -4.65 -5.26
CA SER A 98 -2.95 -5.49 -4.96
C SER A 98 -3.40 -6.84 -4.37
N ILE A 99 -2.58 -7.85 -4.62
CA ILE A 99 -2.65 -9.16 -3.98
C ILE A 99 -1.67 -9.12 -2.81
N ILE A 100 -2.19 -9.26 -1.61
CA ILE A 100 -1.46 -9.00 -0.37
C ILE A 100 -0.73 -10.23 0.14
N GLY A 101 -1.30 -11.42 0.00
CA GLY A 101 -0.69 -12.63 0.54
C GLY A 101 -1.53 -13.87 0.32
N VAL A 102 -1.11 -14.96 0.97
CA VAL A 102 -1.71 -16.29 0.84
C VAL A 102 -1.78 -17.02 2.18
N HIS A 103 -2.90 -17.70 2.40
CA HIS A 103 -3.12 -18.71 3.45
C HIS A 103 -3.45 -20.03 2.77
N ALA A 104 -2.50 -20.96 2.75
CA ALA A 104 -2.65 -22.26 2.12
C ALA A 104 -2.86 -23.38 3.14
N ALA A 105 -3.37 -24.52 2.69
CA ALA A 105 -3.83 -25.61 3.56
C ALA A 105 -4.86 -25.14 4.60
N THR A 106 -5.67 -24.14 4.23
CA THR A 106 -6.67 -23.56 5.10
C THR A 106 -7.83 -24.54 5.27
N LYS A 107 -8.25 -24.74 6.51
CA LYS A 107 -9.44 -25.52 6.87
C LYS A 107 -10.47 -24.61 7.51
N LEU A 108 -11.71 -24.71 7.05
CA LEU A 108 -12.82 -24.02 7.70
C LEU A 108 -13.06 -24.65 9.06
N GLN A 109 -13.31 -23.80 10.06
CA GLN A 109 -13.88 -24.24 11.31
C GLN A 109 -15.37 -24.48 11.05
N THR A 110 -15.82 -25.71 11.28
CA THR A 110 -17.22 -26.11 11.03
C THR A 110 -18.18 -25.33 11.91
N ILE A 111 -19.38 -25.06 11.39
CA ILE A 111 -20.51 -24.43 12.11
C ILE A 111 -20.87 -25.21 13.40
N ASP A 112 -20.56 -26.52 13.45
CA ASP A 112 -20.87 -27.41 14.57
C ASP A 112 -19.77 -27.52 15.64
N LYS A 113 -18.62 -26.84 15.46
CA LYS A 113 -17.59 -26.72 16.52
C LYS A 113 -17.81 -25.40 17.24
N GLU A 114 -17.45 -25.35 18.53
CA GLU A 114 -17.52 -24.08 19.26
C GLU A 114 -16.76 -23.00 18.48
N PRO A 115 -17.43 -21.92 18.08
CA PRO A 115 -16.82 -20.91 17.24
C PRO A 115 -15.73 -20.21 18.06
N ILE A 116 -14.55 -20.03 17.47
CA ILE A 116 -13.42 -19.43 18.19
C ILE A 116 -13.68 -17.94 18.29
N LEU A 117 -14.22 -17.53 19.44
CA LEU A 117 -14.50 -16.15 19.74
C LEU A 117 -13.23 -15.30 19.64
N ARG A 118 -13.34 -14.17 18.95
CA ARG A 118 -12.27 -13.18 18.86
C ARG A 118 -12.24 -12.33 20.13
N ASN A 119 -11.64 -12.89 21.18
CA ASN A 119 -11.42 -12.18 22.44
C ASN A 119 -10.31 -11.12 22.34
N ASP A 120 -9.63 -11.04 21.19
CA ASP A 120 -8.56 -10.10 20.90
C ASP A 120 -9.04 -8.71 20.45
N ILE A 121 -10.34 -8.51 20.29
CA ILE A 121 -10.94 -7.23 19.89
C ILE A 121 -11.99 -6.78 20.91
N GLU A 122 -12.17 -5.47 21.05
CA GLU A 122 -13.25 -4.89 21.85
C GLU A 122 -14.61 -5.25 21.24
N PRO A 123 -15.62 -5.58 22.07
CA PRO A 123 -16.98 -5.75 21.60
C PRO A 123 -17.49 -4.46 20.96
N ILE A 124 -18.09 -4.57 19.77
CA ILE A 124 -18.72 -3.43 19.09
C ILE A 124 -20.19 -3.42 19.45
N GLU A 125 -20.67 -2.28 19.95
CA GLU A 125 -22.07 -2.10 20.30
C GLU A 125 -22.96 -2.26 19.05
N GLY A 126 -23.97 -3.14 19.14
CA GLY A 126 -24.91 -3.39 18.05
C GLY A 126 -24.50 -4.45 17.02
N THR A 127 -23.33 -5.09 17.15
CA THR A 127 -22.92 -6.20 16.28
C THR A 127 -22.81 -7.53 17.03
N GLU A 128 -23.04 -8.65 16.34
CA GLU A 128 -22.75 -9.97 16.90
C GLU A 128 -21.26 -10.14 17.21
N PRO A 129 -20.89 -10.99 18.19
CA PRO A 129 -19.49 -11.29 18.46
C PRO A 129 -18.77 -11.83 17.22
N PHE A 130 -17.53 -11.42 17.02
CA PHE A 130 -16.75 -11.89 15.87
C PHE A 130 -16.09 -13.24 16.18
N TYR A 131 -16.01 -14.09 15.16
CA TYR A 131 -15.43 -15.43 15.27
C TYR A 131 -14.35 -15.65 14.20
N TYR A 132 -13.32 -16.42 14.53
CA TYR A 132 -12.44 -16.96 13.50
C TYR A 132 -13.17 -18.07 12.74
N HIS A 133 -13.06 -18.04 11.42
CA HIS A 133 -13.80 -18.93 10.51
C HIS A 133 -12.93 -20.03 9.93
N ALA A 134 -11.61 -19.84 9.94
CA ALA A 134 -10.68 -20.80 9.38
C ALA A 134 -9.32 -20.75 10.08
N GLU A 135 -8.51 -21.78 9.85
CA GLU A 135 -7.13 -21.85 10.30
C GLU A 135 -6.21 -22.34 9.19
N SER A 136 -4.98 -21.82 9.18
CA SER A 136 -3.94 -22.16 8.22
C SER A 136 -2.62 -22.43 8.95
N PRO A 137 -1.84 -23.45 8.56
CA PRO A 137 -0.50 -23.65 9.08
C PRO A 137 0.40 -22.42 8.85
N SER A 138 1.16 -22.04 9.88
CA SER A 138 2.03 -20.86 9.84
C SER A 138 3.20 -21.01 8.85
N ASP A 139 3.58 -22.22 8.48
CA ASP A 139 4.59 -22.53 7.45
C ASP A 139 4.02 -22.55 6.02
N LEU A 140 2.70 -22.39 5.87
CA LEU A 140 1.98 -22.27 4.59
C LEU A 140 1.19 -20.95 4.49
N THR A 141 1.59 -19.97 5.28
CA THR A 141 0.98 -18.64 5.36
C THR A 141 2.04 -17.57 5.20
N THR A 142 1.86 -16.66 4.24
CA THR A 142 2.78 -15.52 4.09
C THR A 142 2.15 -14.31 3.44
N LEU A 143 2.63 -13.15 3.88
CA LEU A 143 2.42 -11.87 3.26
C LEU A 143 3.37 -11.71 2.06
N PHE A 144 2.92 -11.05 0.99
CA PHE A 144 3.74 -10.63 -0.14
C PHE A 144 4.28 -9.23 0.14
N THR A 145 5.60 -9.06 0.11
CA THR A 145 6.22 -7.81 0.62
C THR A 145 7.21 -7.19 -0.36
N PRO A 146 6.78 -6.49 -1.43
CA PRO A 146 5.53 -5.75 -1.49
C PRO A 146 4.40 -6.59 -2.09
N ALA A 147 3.19 -6.06 -1.95
CA ALA A 147 2.00 -6.66 -2.53
C ALA A 147 2.06 -6.61 -4.07
N ILE A 148 1.49 -7.62 -4.72
CA ILE A 148 1.52 -7.78 -6.18
C ILE A 148 0.40 -6.92 -6.78
N LYS A 149 0.72 -5.96 -7.64
CA LYS A 149 -0.31 -5.20 -8.37
C LYS A 149 -1.09 -6.11 -9.32
N TYR A 150 -2.40 -5.90 -9.44
CA TYR A 150 -3.24 -6.67 -10.38
C TYR A 150 -4.31 -5.81 -11.06
N ASP A 151 -4.77 -6.24 -12.24
CA ASP A 151 -5.99 -5.75 -12.87
C ASP A 151 -6.93 -6.92 -13.18
N PHE A 152 -8.10 -6.99 -12.53
CA PHE A 152 -9.08 -8.08 -12.77
C PHE A 152 -9.58 -8.21 -14.22
N ARG A 153 -9.27 -7.23 -15.09
CA ARG A 153 -9.62 -7.24 -16.52
C ARG A 153 -8.63 -8.04 -17.37
N ASP A 154 -7.41 -8.27 -16.89
CA ASP A 154 -6.34 -8.89 -17.68
C ASP A 154 -6.53 -10.41 -17.85
N GLY A 155 -7.10 -11.08 -16.84
CA GLY A 155 -7.26 -12.53 -16.84
C GLY A 155 -6.01 -13.30 -16.38
N VAL A 156 -5.07 -12.64 -15.70
CA VAL A 156 -3.77 -13.20 -15.31
C VAL A 156 -3.84 -13.84 -13.93
N PHE A 157 -4.30 -13.09 -12.93
CA PHE A 157 -4.38 -13.57 -11.53
C PHE A 157 -5.79 -13.98 -11.12
N THR A 158 -6.78 -13.64 -11.94
CA THR A 158 -8.19 -14.01 -11.77
C THR A 158 -8.81 -14.23 -13.14
N PRO A 159 -9.99 -14.86 -13.26
CA PRO A 159 -10.78 -14.78 -14.48
C PRO A 159 -11.04 -13.33 -14.89
N GLN A 160 -11.26 -13.08 -16.18
CA GLN A 160 -11.61 -11.74 -16.66
C GLN A 160 -13.00 -11.34 -16.15
N PHE A 161 -13.05 -10.26 -15.38
CA PHE A 161 -14.31 -9.72 -14.86
C PHE A 161 -14.62 -8.35 -15.49
N LYS A 162 -15.89 -8.10 -15.82
CA LYS A 162 -16.36 -6.74 -16.16
C LYS A 162 -16.36 -5.83 -14.92
N SER A 163 -16.69 -6.41 -13.77
CA SER A 163 -16.65 -5.77 -12.46
C SER A 163 -16.43 -6.83 -11.38
N TRP A 164 -15.58 -6.55 -10.40
CA TRP A 164 -15.46 -7.39 -9.20
C TRP A 164 -16.20 -6.74 -8.04
N GLY A 165 -17.39 -7.29 -7.71
CA GLY A 165 -18.18 -6.88 -6.56
C GLY A 165 -17.56 -7.28 -5.21
N TYR A 166 -18.37 -7.33 -4.17
CA TYR A 166 -17.98 -7.82 -2.84
C TYR A 166 -17.87 -9.36 -2.83
N GLY A 167 -17.09 -9.90 -1.89
CA GLY A 167 -17.09 -11.33 -1.59
C GLY A 167 -15.92 -12.14 -2.15
N LEU A 168 -16.09 -13.47 -2.06
CA LEU A 168 -15.13 -14.47 -2.56
C LEU A 168 -15.30 -14.76 -4.06
N ARG A 169 -14.22 -15.18 -4.71
CA ARG A 169 -14.22 -15.72 -6.07
C ARG A 169 -13.34 -16.97 -6.14
N TYR A 170 -13.84 -18.02 -6.77
CA TYR A 170 -13.02 -19.19 -7.08
C TYR A 170 -12.12 -18.87 -8.27
N ILE A 171 -10.85 -19.26 -8.16
CA ILE A 171 -9.87 -19.20 -9.23
C ILE A 171 -9.39 -20.62 -9.55
N ASN A 172 -8.79 -20.81 -10.71
CA ASN A 172 -8.24 -22.09 -11.11
C ASN A 172 -6.75 -22.18 -10.71
N GLU A 173 -6.17 -23.34 -10.97
CA GLU A 173 -4.76 -23.63 -10.70
C GLU A 173 -3.80 -22.73 -11.48
N ASP A 174 -4.15 -22.34 -12.72
CA ASP A 174 -3.34 -21.42 -13.53
C ASP A 174 -3.20 -20.05 -12.86
N HIS A 175 -4.32 -19.48 -12.40
CA HIS A 175 -4.33 -18.21 -11.69
C HIS A 175 -3.53 -18.29 -10.38
N ALA A 176 -3.74 -19.35 -9.59
CA ALA A 176 -3.00 -19.57 -8.35
C ALA A 176 -1.49 -19.71 -8.61
N SER A 177 -1.10 -20.41 -9.68
CA SER A 177 0.29 -20.57 -10.07
C SER A 177 0.91 -19.24 -10.50
N ASN A 178 0.19 -18.42 -11.27
CA ASN A 178 0.65 -17.09 -11.66
C ASN A 178 0.93 -16.20 -10.43
N ILE A 179 0.05 -16.23 -9.42
CA ILE A 179 0.22 -15.44 -8.18
C ILE A 179 1.48 -15.90 -7.43
N ILE A 180 1.60 -17.20 -7.16
CA ILE A 180 2.73 -17.76 -6.41
C ILE A 180 4.06 -17.50 -7.13
N ASN A 181 4.10 -17.69 -8.45
CA ASN A 181 5.33 -17.49 -9.23
C ASN A 181 5.71 -16.01 -9.33
N ALA A 182 4.74 -15.10 -9.44
CA ALA A 182 5.00 -13.68 -9.37
C ALA A 182 5.57 -13.27 -8.01
N ALA A 183 4.99 -13.77 -6.92
CA ALA A 183 5.47 -13.53 -5.55
C ALA A 183 6.92 -14.00 -5.36
N ILE A 184 7.24 -15.24 -5.76
CA ILE A 184 8.59 -15.81 -5.65
C ILE A 184 9.60 -14.95 -6.42
N LYS A 185 9.27 -14.62 -7.68
CA LYS A 185 10.15 -13.82 -8.54
C LYS A 185 10.43 -12.45 -7.94
N GLU A 186 9.40 -11.78 -7.44
CA GLU A 186 9.55 -10.45 -6.83
C GLU A 186 10.35 -10.51 -5.53
N ALA A 187 10.14 -11.53 -4.69
CA ALA A 187 10.93 -11.75 -3.48
C ALA A 187 12.41 -12.01 -3.79
N GLN A 188 12.70 -12.85 -4.78
CA GLN A 188 14.07 -13.13 -5.21
C GLN A 188 14.78 -11.89 -5.78
N GLN A 189 14.06 -11.04 -6.51
CA GLN A 189 14.62 -9.80 -7.08
C GLN A 189 15.02 -8.78 -6.01
N ARG A 190 14.31 -8.74 -4.87
CA ARG A 190 14.58 -7.79 -3.77
C ARG A 190 15.65 -8.27 -2.79
N LEU A 191 15.88 -9.58 -2.74
CA LEU A 191 16.82 -10.19 -1.78
C LEU A 191 18.24 -9.58 -1.82
N PRO A 192 18.86 -9.28 -2.99
CA PRO A 192 20.24 -8.77 -3.04
C PRO A 192 20.43 -7.43 -2.31
N ASP A 193 19.51 -6.49 -2.51
CA ASP A 193 19.64 -5.09 -2.08
C ASP A 193 18.97 -4.80 -0.73
N SER A 194 18.40 -5.81 -0.08
CA SER A 194 17.65 -5.67 1.16
C SER A 194 18.53 -5.55 2.41
N SER A 195 18.02 -4.86 3.43
CA SER A 195 18.67 -4.77 4.75
C SER A 195 18.73 -6.13 5.46
N ILE A 196 19.58 -6.29 6.49
CA ILE A 196 19.71 -7.57 7.21
C ILE A 196 18.36 -8.05 7.78
N SER A 197 17.59 -7.13 8.39
CA SER A 197 16.28 -7.45 8.95
C SER A 197 15.27 -7.83 7.87
N GLU A 198 15.32 -7.16 6.71
CA GLU A 198 14.45 -7.44 5.58
C GLU A 198 14.79 -8.76 4.89
N LYS A 199 16.09 -9.13 4.81
CA LYS A 199 16.54 -10.43 4.28
C LYS A 199 15.88 -11.60 5.01
N ILE A 200 15.75 -11.53 6.33
CA ILE A 200 15.10 -12.60 7.13
C ILE A 200 13.64 -12.78 6.70
N ILE A 201 12.93 -11.68 6.48
CA ILE A 201 11.51 -11.68 6.05
C ILE A 201 11.39 -12.25 4.64
N ILE A 202 12.22 -11.77 3.70
CA ILE A 202 12.21 -12.22 2.30
C ILE A 202 12.54 -13.71 2.19
N LEU A 203 13.56 -14.19 2.90
CA LEU A 203 13.93 -15.60 2.89
C LEU A 203 12.81 -16.49 3.43
N ARG A 204 12.10 -16.03 4.45
CA ARG A 204 10.91 -16.73 4.95
C ARG A 204 9.79 -16.73 3.91
N GLU A 205 9.49 -15.58 3.31
CA GLU A 205 8.48 -15.43 2.26
C GLU A 205 8.75 -16.43 1.12
N ILE A 206 9.99 -16.46 0.59
CA ILE A 206 10.42 -17.42 -0.43
C ILE A 206 10.21 -18.86 0.01
N LYS A 207 10.69 -19.22 1.22
CA LYS A 207 10.58 -20.59 1.74
C LYS A 207 9.12 -21.07 1.83
N VAL A 208 8.22 -20.20 2.31
CA VAL A 208 6.79 -20.52 2.41
C VAL A 208 6.17 -20.65 1.02
N LEU A 209 6.46 -19.72 0.11
CA LEU A 209 5.95 -19.76 -1.27
C LEU A 209 6.40 -21.02 -2.02
N GLU A 210 7.66 -21.43 -1.87
CA GLU A 210 8.19 -22.67 -2.46
C GLU A 210 7.52 -23.90 -1.86
N ALA A 211 7.23 -23.90 -0.55
CA ALA A 211 6.49 -24.98 0.10
C ALA A 211 5.05 -25.10 -0.42
N ILE A 212 4.35 -23.96 -0.61
CA ILE A 212 3.02 -23.90 -1.21
C ILE A 212 3.09 -24.40 -2.67
N GLN A 213 4.02 -23.86 -3.46
CA GLN A 213 4.21 -24.24 -4.86
C GLN A 213 4.40 -25.76 -5.00
N LYS A 214 5.26 -26.35 -4.16
CA LYS A 214 5.52 -27.78 -4.13
C LYS A 214 4.33 -28.61 -3.70
N ARG A 215 3.62 -28.20 -2.64
CA ARG A 215 2.46 -28.94 -2.10
C ARG A 215 1.34 -29.06 -3.13
N TYR A 216 1.09 -27.99 -3.88
CA TYR A 216 -0.06 -27.89 -4.78
C TYR A 216 0.29 -28.11 -6.25
N GLY A 217 1.56 -28.41 -6.57
CA GLY A 217 1.98 -28.63 -7.95
C GLY A 217 1.89 -27.37 -8.83
N LEU A 218 1.97 -26.17 -8.23
CA LEU A 218 1.78 -24.87 -8.90
C LEU A 218 3.00 -24.44 -9.73
N TYR A 219 3.54 -25.39 -10.49
CA TYR A 219 4.65 -25.20 -11.39
C TYR A 219 4.09 -24.76 -12.74
N THR A 220 4.35 -23.53 -13.17
CA THR A 220 3.96 -23.10 -14.52
C THR A 220 5.19 -23.04 -15.43
N PRO A 221 5.14 -23.62 -16.64
CA PRO A 221 5.93 -23.10 -17.75
C PRO A 221 5.35 -21.74 -18.10
N LEU A 222 6.15 -20.67 -18.18
CA LEU A 222 5.67 -19.34 -18.57
C LEU A 222 4.76 -19.46 -19.80
N SER A 223 3.44 -19.34 -19.63
CA SER A 223 2.55 -19.12 -20.75
C SER A 223 2.92 -17.76 -21.30
N ASN A 224 3.34 -17.72 -22.57
CA ASN A 224 3.71 -16.51 -23.33
C ASN A 224 2.56 -15.51 -23.50
N LYS A 225 1.57 -15.48 -22.60
CA LYS A 225 0.90 -14.22 -22.32
C LYS A 225 1.95 -13.37 -21.63
N ASN A 226 2.69 -12.62 -22.44
CA ASN A 226 3.42 -11.46 -21.99
C ASN A 226 2.51 -10.77 -20.98
N ILE A 227 2.85 -10.90 -19.70
CA ILE A 227 2.51 -9.89 -18.72
C ILE A 227 3.24 -8.68 -19.30
N GLN A 228 2.58 -7.99 -20.24
CA GLN A 228 2.98 -6.64 -20.53
C GLN A 228 2.92 -6.00 -19.15
N PRO A 229 4.02 -5.41 -18.67
CA PRO A 229 3.95 -4.59 -17.47
C PRO A 229 2.90 -3.54 -17.79
N HIS A 230 1.67 -3.77 -17.33
CA HIS A 230 0.57 -2.83 -17.50
C HIS A 230 0.92 -1.69 -16.57
N ASP A 231 1.59 -0.72 -17.18
CA ASP A 231 2.26 0.42 -16.61
C ASP A 231 3.18 0.15 -15.43
N ASN A 232 4.43 0.56 -15.63
CA ASN A 232 5.38 0.93 -14.58
C ASN A 232 4.85 2.05 -13.66
N ASN A 233 3.55 2.33 -13.58
CA ASN A 233 2.98 3.39 -12.78
C ASN A 233 2.89 2.99 -11.31
N ILE A 234 3.85 3.51 -10.59
CA ILE A 234 3.83 3.69 -9.15
C ILE A 234 2.74 4.72 -8.85
N PRO A 235 1.91 4.54 -7.81
CA PRO A 235 0.95 5.56 -7.41
C PRO A 235 1.66 6.90 -7.21
N ASP A 236 1.06 8.03 -7.61
CA ASP A 236 1.67 9.38 -7.48
C ASP A 236 2.18 9.67 -6.05
N ARG A 237 1.61 9.01 -5.04
CA ARG A 237 2.02 9.10 -3.63
C ARG A 237 3.42 8.51 -3.33
N GLU A 238 3.79 7.40 -3.97
CA GLU A 238 5.14 6.81 -3.84
C GLU A 238 6.17 7.64 -4.63
N ILE A 239 5.77 8.31 -5.72
CA ILE A 239 6.62 9.26 -6.47
C ILE A 239 6.80 10.55 -5.67
N GLY A 240 5.75 11.05 -5.02
CA GLY A 240 5.81 12.15 -4.06
C GLY A 240 6.84 11.89 -2.98
N PHE A 241 6.69 10.78 -2.25
CA PHE A 241 7.64 10.34 -1.23
C PHE A 241 9.07 10.19 -1.76
N LEU A 242 9.26 9.55 -2.92
CA LEU A 242 10.59 9.39 -3.52
C LEU A 242 11.23 10.74 -3.88
N GLY A 243 10.47 11.67 -4.44
CA GLY A 243 11.01 13.00 -4.75
C GLY A 243 11.31 13.79 -3.49
N GLU A 244 10.44 13.77 -2.48
CA GLU A 244 10.71 14.38 -1.18
C GLU A 244 11.97 13.78 -0.54
N LYS A 245 12.14 12.45 -0.58
CA LYS A 245 13.33 11.78 -0.06
C LYS A 245 14.61 12.26 -0.75
N ILE A 246 14.60 12.34 -2.09
CA ILE A 246 15.76 12.76 -2.89
C ILE A 246 16.12 14.20 -2.56
N VAL A 247 15.13 15.08 -2.52
CA VAL A 247 15.35 16.49 -2.15
C VAL A 247 15.87 16.59 -0.72
N TYR A 248 15.29 15.85 0.23
CA TYR A 248 15.77 15.84 1.61
C TYR A 248 17.23 15.38 1.69
N GLU A 249 17.61 14.31 1.01
CA GLU A 249 18.99 13.84 0.95
C GLU A 249 19.94 14.88 0.30
N GLU A 250 19.49 15.62 -0.72
CA GLU A 250 20.24 16.78 -1.26
C GLU A 250 20.45 17.87 -0.20
N GLU A 251 19.42 18.16 0.59
CA GLU A 251 19.48 19.15 1.66
C GLU A 251 20.42 18.73 2.80
N ILE A 252 20.42 17.45 3.17
CA ILE A 252 21.37 16.88 4.14
C ILE A 252 22.80 17.01 3.62
N ASN A 253 23.04 16.69 2.35
CA ASN A 253 24.36 16.83 1.73
C ASN A 253 24.80 18.30 1.67
N TYR A 254 23.89 19.23 1.36
CA TYR A 254 24.16 20.66 1.43
C TYR A 254 24.54 21.09 2.85
N ALA A 255 23.81 20.63 3.87
CA ALA A 255 24.09 20.95 5.27
C ALA A 255 25.48 20.44 5.70
N ILE A 256 25.82 19.19 5.37
CA ILE A 256 27.15 18.61 5.63
C ILE A 256 28.25 19.45 4.97
N LYS A 257 28.08 19.78 3.68
CA LYS A 257 29.06 20.56 2.90
C LYS A 257 29.32 21.94 3.51
N HIS A 258 28.30 22.55 4.12
CA HIS A 258 28.36 23.90 4.67
C HIS A 258 28.45 23.95 6.20
N GLN A 259 28.73 22.81 6.85
CA GLN A 259 28.85 22.71 8.32
C GLN A 259 27.62 23.23 9.07
N ILE A 260 26.44 22.94 8.51
CA ILE A 260 25.15 23.18 9.16
C ILE A 260 24.79 21.90 9.93
N PRO A 261 24.38 21.99 11.21
CA PRO A 261 23.90 20.83 11.96
C PRO A 261 22.74 20.14 11.22
N ILE A 262 22.85 18.82 11.05
CA ILE A 262 21.87 18.03 10.29
C ILE A 262 20.45 18.14 10.87
N ASN A 263 20.33 18.33 12.19
CA ASN A 263 19.05 18.53 12.87
C ASN A 263 18.36 19.88 12.56
N GLU A 264 19.01 20.79 11.83
CA GLU A 264 18.38 22.01 11.29
C GLU A 264 17.72 21.76 9.92
N VAL A 265 17.79 20.54 9.39
CA VAL A 265 17.06 20.09 8.20
C VAL A 265 15.93 19.15 8.64
N GLU A 266 14.69 19.51 8.31
CA GLU A 266 13.51 18.80 8.78
C GLU A 266 12.62 18.38 7.62
N TRP A 267 12.20 17.11 7.61
CA TRP A 267 11.21 16.58 6.66
C TRP A 267 9.80 16.73 7.25
N ILE A 268 9.25 17.93 7.10
CA ILE A 268 8.02 18.39 7.75
C ILE A 268 6.76 17.67 7.26
N SER A 269 6.67 17.29 5.99
CA SER A 269 5.50 16.53 5.50
C SER A 269 5.30 15.19 6.21
N GLN A 270 6.38 14.59 6.74
CA GLN A 270 6.32 13.34 7.52
C GLN A 270 5.77 13.54 8.94
N SER A 271 5.97 14.73 9.53
CA SER A 271 5.53 15.05 10.89
C SER A 271 4.24 15.87 10.94
N ASN A 272 3.98 16.68 9.91
CA ASN A 272 2.80 17.52 9.76
C ASN A 272 2.32 17.54 8.28
N PRO A 273 1.45 16.58 7.89
CA PRO A 273 0.92 16.50 6.53
C PRO A 273 0.07 17.70 6.10
N GLN A 274 -0.33 18.58 7.02
CA GLN A 274 -1.07 19.81 6.70
C GLN A 274 -0.16 21.01 6.44
N SER A 275 1.15 20.83 6.56
CA SER A 275 2.14 21.87 6.25
C SER A 275 2.00 22.35 4.80
N PRO A 276 2.18 23.65 4.53
CA PRO A 276 2.19 24.14 3.15
C PRO A 276 3.51 23.87 2.42
N TYR A 277 4.49 23.20 3.04
CA TYR A 277 5.78 22.82 2.46
C TYR A 277 6.24 21.48 3.06
N ASP A 278 7.10 20.76 2.34
CA ASP A 278 7.51 19.40 2.72
C ASP A 278 8.80 19.37 3.52
N ILE A 279 9.75 20.25 3.20
CA ILE A 279 11.09 20.27 3.82
C ILE A 279 11.41 21.68 4.31
N LYS A 280 11.94 21.77 5.52
CA LYS A 280 12.57 22.97 6.07
C LYS A 280 14.08 22.73 6.11
N THR A 281 14.86 23.70 5.64
CA THR A 281 16.32 23.63 5.59
C THR A 281 16.93 24.98 5.90
N ILE A 282 18.26 25.05 5.94
CA ILE A 282 19.01 26.30 6.12
C ILE A 282 19.81 26.60 4.85
N ARG A 283 19.71 27.84 4.38
CA ARG A 283 20.51 28.38 3.28
C ARG A 283 21.47 29.43 3.81
N ILE A 284 22.69 29.44 3.26
CA ILE A 284 23.65 30.51 3.50
C ILE A 284 23.54 31.51 2.37
N SER A 285 23.12 32.74 2.68
CA SER A 285 23.08 33.86 1.74
C SER A 285 23.84 35.04 2.33
N ASN A 286 24.82 35.55 1.60
CA ASN A 286 25.72 36.62 2.06
C ASN A 286 26.37 36.35 3.43
N GLY A 287 26.72 35.10 3.72
CA GLY A 287 27.31 34.68 5.00
C GLY A 287 26.33 34.52 6.16
N LEU A 288 25.04 34.81 5.96
CA LEU A 288 23.99 34.64 6.96
C LEU A 288 23.23 33.33 6.73
N LYS A 289 23.04 32.57 7.81
CA LYS A 289 22.14 31.40 7.83
C LYS A 289 20.69 31.88 7.90
N ARG A 290 19.84 31.38 7.01
CA ARG A 290 18.40 31.65 6.99
C ARG A 290 17.63 30.36 6.79
N GLU A 291 16.46 30.28 7.42
CA GLU A 291 15.50 29.23 7.12
C GLU A 291 15.05 29.33 5.67
N HIS A 292 14.83 28.18 5.06
CA HIS A 292 14.35 28.03 3.70
C HIS A 292 13.34 26.89 3.63
N PHE A 293 12.24 27.11 2.90
CA PHE A 293 11.10 26.19 2.84
C PHE A 293 10.95 25.62 1.43
N ILE A 294 10.79 24.31 1.32
CA ILE A 294 10.75 23.61 0.04
C ILE A 294 9.46 22.79 -0.05
N GLU A 295 8.69 23.03 -1.10
CA GLU A 295 7.58 22.17 -1.53
C GLU A 295 8.07 21.33 -2.71
N VAL A 296 7.86 20.02 -2.65
CA VAL A 296 8.34 19.07 -3.63
C VAL A 296 7.16 18.55 -4.45
N LYS A 297 7.25 18.73 -5.77
CA LYS A 297 6.27 18.18 -6.72
C LYS A 297 6.96 17.16 -7.62
N SER A 298 6.53 15.92 -7.50
CA SER A 298 7.14 14.81 -8.20
C SER A 298 6.26 14.34 -9.34
N SER A 299 6.81 14.17 -10.54
CA SER A 299 6.05 13.73 -11.71
C SER A 299 6.84 12.77 -12.60
N ARG A 300 6.11 12.02 -13.42
CA ARG A 300 6.66 11.17 -14.50
C ARG A 300 6.27 11.62 -15.89
N ILE A 301 5.32 12.53 -15.96
CA ILE A 301 4.84 13.09 -17.22
C ILE A 301 5.83 14.19 -17.61
N THR A 302 6.17 14.28 -18.89
CA THR A 302 6.99 15.37 -19.44
C THR A 302 6.33 16.74 -19.35
N ASP A 303 5.05 16.78 -18.98
CA ASP A 303 4.21 17.95 -18.99
C ASP A 303 3.93 18.41 -17.55
N GLU A 304 4.56 19.53 -17.17
CA GLU A 304 4.42 20.17 -15.86
C GLU A 304 3.06 20.87 -15.68
N SER A 305 2.21 20.93 -16.71
CA SER A 305 0.88 21.58 -16.67
C SER A 305 -0.17 20.84 -15.83
N ASN A 306 0.07 19.58 -15.43
CA ASN A 306 -0.85 18.75 -14.63
C ASN A 306 -0.47 18.69 -13.13
N ILE A 307 0.25 19.69 -12.61
CA ILE A 307 0.65 19.75 -11.20
C ILE A 307 -0.34 20.57 -10.39
N TYR A 308 -0.86 19.99 -9.31
CA TYR A 308 -1.82 20.66 -8.43
C TYR A 308 -1.12 21.34 -7.25
N LEU A 309 -1.42 22.63 -7.06
CA LEU A 309 -1.00 23.43 -5.91
C LEU A 309 -2.23 23.84 -5.11
N SER A 310 -2.21 23.60 -3.80
CA SER A 310 -3.30 24.04 -2.93
C SER A 310 -3.28 25.56 -2.76
N SER A 311 -4.44 26.17 -2.49
CA SER A 311 -4.50 27.62 -2.22
C SER A 311 -3.63 28.04 -1.01
N ARG A 312 -3.42 27.12 -0.05
CA ARG A 312 -2.55 27.36 1.12
C ARG A 312 -1.08 27.39 0.73
N GLN A 313 -0.64 26.48 -0.15
CA GLN A 313 0.70 26.47 -0.72
C GLN A 313 0.97 27.74 -1.52
N ILE A 314 0.08 28.09 -2.44
CA ILE A 314 0.19 29.33 -3.24
C ILE A 314 0.38 30.54 -2.32
N ARG A 315 -0.49 30.69 -1.32
CA ARG A 315 -0.42 31.82 -0.38
C ARG A 315 0.90 31.83 0.40
N PHE A 316 1.32 30.69 0.94
CA PHE A 316 2.56 30.61 1.73
C PHE A 316 3.80 30.99 0.91
N PHE A 317 3.94 30.44 -0.30
CA PHE A 317 5.10 30.70 -1.16
C PHE A 317 5.10 32.10 -1.76
N GLN A 318 3.91 32.69 -1.96
CA GLN A 318 3.79 34.10 -2.32
C GLN A 318 4.23 35.03 -1.17
N GLU A 319 3.82 34.74 0.07
CA GLU A 319 4.18 35.55 1.25
C GLU A 319 5.65 35.38 1.66
N ASN A 320 6.28 34.23 1.33
CA ASN A 320 7.64 33.86 1.75
C ASN A 320 8.61 33.67 0.56
N GLU A 321 8.39 34.38 -0.56
CA GLU A 321 9.11 34.18 -1.82
C GLU A 321 10.64 34.17 -1.68
N SER A 322 11.20 35.05 -0.84
CA SER A 322 12.65 35.18 -0.66
C SER A 322 13.33 34.01 0.08
N VAL A 323 12.54 33.13 0.69
CA VAL A 323 13.00 32.01 1.53
C VAL A 323 12.22 30.73 1.22
N SER A 324 11.62 30.62 0.04
CA SER A 324 10.89 29.42 -0.33
C SER A 324 11.00 29.09 -1.81
N THR A 325 11.10 27.79 -2.13
CA THR A 325 11.18 27.30 -3.51
C THR A 325 10.37 26.02 -3.74
N PHE A 326 9.84 25.89 -4.94
CA PHE A 326 9.27 24.64 -5.43
C PHE A 326 10.37 23.84 -6.10
N LYS A 327 10.51 22.56 -5.70
CA LYS A 327 11.37 21.59 -6.39
C LYS A 327 10.51 20.61 -7.16
N PHE A 328 10.61 20.66 -8.48
CA PHE A 328 9.96 19.75 -9.41
C PHE A 328 10.90 18.59 -9.72
N VAL A 329 10.58 17.40 -9.22
CA VAL A 329 11.39 16.19 -9.41
C VAL A 329 10.77 15.34 -10.50
N LYS A 330 11.45 15.25 -11.63
CA LYS A 330 11.01 14.45 -12.77
C LYS A 330 11.71 13.11 -12.80
N PHE A 331 10.95 12.03 -12.96
CA PHE A 331 11.47 10.66 -13.01
C PHE A 331 11.38 10.07 -14.42
N ILE A 332 12.49 9.53 -14.95
CA ILE A 332 12.48 8.67 -16.16
C ILE A 332 12.06 7.24 -15.80
N SER A 333 12.37 6.77 -14.58
CA SER A 333 11.98 5.44 -14.09
C SER A 333 11.85 5.40 -12.56
N LYS A 334 11.43 4.26 -12.00
CA LYS A 334 11.12 4.05 -10.56
C LYS A 334 12.15 4.66 -9.61
N ASN A 335 13.45 4.54 -9.89
CA ASN A 335 14.53 5.03 -9.03
C ASN A 335 15.49 5.99 -9.75
N ARG A 336 15.13 6.47 -10.95
CA ARG A 336 16.02 7.33 -11.75
C ARG A 336 15.37 8.67 -12.01
N VAL A 337 15.93 9.68 -11.35
CA VAL A 337 15.62 11.09 -11.60
C VAL A 337 16.20 11.49 -12.96
N ASP A 338 15.36 12.15 -13.74
CA ASP A 338 15.73 12.83 -14.99
C ASP A 338 16.36 14.17 -14.68
N GLN A 339 15.58 14.98 -13.97
CA GLN A 339 15.85 16.37 -13.71
C GLN A 339 15.19 16.78 -12.40
N ILE A 340 15.90 17.60 -11.63
CA ILE A 340 15.32 18.38 -10.54
C ILE A 340 15.36 19.83 -10.98
N ARG A 341 14.21 20.47 -11.00
CA ARG A 341 14.07 21.88 -11.37
C ARG A 341 13.60 22.65 -10.16
N GLU A 342 14.26 23.77 -9.89
CA GLU A 342 13.92 24.65 -8.77
C GLU A 342 13.36 25.98 -9.29
N LEU A 343 12.19 26.38 -8.79
CA LEU A 343 11.55 27.65 -9.13
C LEU A 343 11.08 28.34 -7.84
N ASN A 344 11.29 29.65 -7.73
CA ASN A 344 10.58 30.45 -6.74
C ASN A 344 9.16 30.83 -7.24
N PHE A 345 8.35 31.44 -6.38
CA PHE A 345 6.97 31.75 -6.72
C PHE A 345 6.83 32.66 -7.94
N LYS A 346 7.68 33.69 -8.07
CA LYS A 346 7.65 34.59 -9.23
C LYS A 346 7.97 33.86 -10.52
N GLN A 347 9.03 33.07 -10.54
CA GLN A 347 9.42 32.26 -11.71
C GLN A 347 8.30 31.28 -12.09
N LEU A 348 7.64 30.67 -11.10
CA LEU A 348 6.49 29.80 -11.32
C LEU A 348 5.36 30.55 -12.03
N THR A 349 5.01 31.76 -11.58
CA THR A 349 3.93 32.57 -12.19
C THR A 349 4.29 33.23 -13.53
N GLU A 350 5.57 33.41 -13.82
CA GLU A 350 6.04 33.88 -15.13
C GLU A 350 5.93 32.78 -16.20
N GLU A 351 6.05 31.52 -15.79
CA GLU A 351 6.04 30.36 -16.68
C GLU A 351 4.67 29.67 -16.79
N PHE A 352 3.91 29.60 -15.69
CA PHE A 352 2.67 28.82 -15.61
C PHE A 352 1.46 29.70 -15.27
N GLU A 353 0.33 29.38 -15.90
CA GLU A 353 -0.98 29.93 -15.52
C GLU A 353 -1.62 29.05 -14.43
N LEU A 354 -1.94 29.64 -13.27
CA LEU A 354 -2.62 28.95 -12.17
C LEU A 354 -4.14 28.92 -12.40
N VAL A 355 -4.65 27.79 -12.89
CA VAL A 355 -6.10 27.62 -13.14
C VAL A 355 -6.83 27.18 -11.86
N PRO A 356 -7.85 27.93 -11.39
CA PRO A 356 -8.60 27.56 -10.19
C PRO A 356 -9.56 26.39 -10.48
N ILE A 357 -9.30 25.24 -9.87
CA ILE A 357 -10.17 24.06 -9.98
C ILE A 357 -10.99 23.94 -8.68
N LYS A 358 -12.19 24.55 -8.66
CA LYS A 358 -13.17 24.38 -7.56
C LYS A 358 -14.57 24.21 -8.11
N PHE A 359 -15.20 23.08 -7.81
CA PHE A 359 -16.63 22.86 -8.07
C PHE A 359 -17.29 22.24 -6.84
N LYS A 360 -18.37 22.87 -6.37
CA LYS A 360 -19.27 22.32 -5.35
C LYS A 360 -20.59 21.95 -6.03
N LEU A 361 -20.91 20.66 -6.02
CA LEU A 361 -22.19 20.17 -6.53
C LEU A 361 -23.31 20.44 -5.51
N LYS A 362 -24.48 20.82 -6.02
CA LYS A 362 -25.75 20.94 -5.30
C LYS A 362 -26.78 20.15 -6.09
N HIS A 363 -27.68 19.44 -5.41
CA HIS A 363 -28.73 18.67 -6.08
C HIS A 363 -29.50 19.54 -7.08
N LYS A 364 -29.64 19.04 -8.31
CA LYS A 364 -30.77 19.43 -9.15
C LYS A 364 -31.99 18.74 -8.55
N ARG A 365 -33.03 19.52 -8.22
CA ARG A 365 -34.32 18.97 -7.77
C ARG A 365 -34.88 18.01 -8.80
#